data_AF-A0A803LHA6-F1
#
_entry.id   AF-A0A803LHA6-F1
#
_cell.length_a   1.000
_cell.length_b   1.000
_cell.length_c   1.000
_cell.angle_alpha   90.00
_cell.angle_beta   90.00
_cell.angle_gamma   90.00
#
_symmetry.space_group_name_H-M   'P 1'
#
loop_
_entity.id
_entity.type
_entity.pdbx_description
1 polymer ?
#
loop_
_entity_poly.entity_id
_entity_poly.type
_entity_poly.pdbx_seq_one_letter_code
_entity_poly.pdbx_strand_id
1 'polypeptide(L)'
;MKKQRIDGEESMTKEEVDFLRLLEDELEKFNTFFVEKEEEYIIRLKELQDRVAKAKVFNYEEMLKVRKEIVDFHGEMVLLENYSALNYTGLVKILKKYDKRTGALIRLPFIQRVLQQPFFTTDLIYKLVKECERMLDLLFPTDDEPTTAYSAVGDERCDPTTSSTSESNGLLKCPKELAEIEYMESLYMKSTISALRALKEIRSKSSTVSMFSLPPLQLAGAEETWKKIPILEQVAK
;
A
#
# COMPACT_ATOMS: atom_id res chain seq x y z
N MET A 1 1.74 -35.00 -58.47
CA MET A 1 0.99 -35.06 -57.19
C MET A 1 1.43 -33.91 -56.29
N LYS A 2 0.54 -33.51 -55.39
CA LYS A 2 0.33 -32.14 -54.88
C LYS A 2 1.54 -31.53 -54.14
N LYS A 3 1.77 -30.26 -54.46
CA LYS A 3 2.56 -29.28 -53.72
C LYS A 3 1.68 -28.72 -52.60
N GLN A 4 2.15 -28.74 -51.35
CA GLN A 4 1.63 -27.89 -50.28
C GLN A 4 2.82 -27.37 -49.45
N ARG A 5 3.22 -26.14 -49.77
CA ARG A 5 3.66 -25.14 -48.79
C ARG A 5 2.36 -24.61 -48.12
N ILE A 6 2.31 -24.04 -46.93
CA ILE A 6 2.92 -22.76 -46.51
C ILE A 6 2.77 -22.72 -44.97
N ASP A 7 3.86 -22.56 -44.22
CA ASP A 7 3.83 -21.98 -42.88
C ASP A 7 3.39 -20.51 -43.05
N GLY A 8 2.15 -20.23 -42.66
CA GLY A 8 1.57 -18.90 -42.70
C GLY A 8 1.95 -18.16 -41.43
N GLU A 9 2.99 -17.32 -41.53
CA GLU A 9 3.09 -16.14 -40.67
C GLU A 9 1.90 -15.25 -41.06
N GLU A 10 0.77 -15.43 -40.39
CA GLU A 10 -0.46 -14.68 -40.65
C GLU A 10 -0.16 -13.21 -40.38
N SER A 11 -0.07 -12.41 -41.45
CA SER A 11 0.14 -10.97 -41.33
C SER A 11 -1.04 -10.38 -40.56
N MET A 12 -0.78 -9.72 -39.43
CA MET A 12 -1.82 -9.02 -38.67
C MET A 12 -2.65 -8.12 -39.59
N THR A 13 -3.96 -8.15 -39.37
CA THR A 13 -4.90 -7.25 -40.02
C THR A 13 -4.59 -5.80 -39.64
N LYS A 14 -5.02 -4.85 -40.49
CA LYS A 14 -4.83 -3.42 -40.20
C LYS A 14 -5.52 -3.03 -38.89
N GLU A 15 -6.70 -3.59 -38.65
CA GLU A 15 -7.50 -3.36 -37.46
C GLU A 15 -6.83 -3.89 -36.18
N GLU A 16 -6.13 -5.03 -36.26
CA GLU A 16 -5.30 -5.55 -35.16
C GLU A 16 -4.12 -4.64 -34.87
N VAL A 17 -3.40 -4.19 -35.90
CA VAL A 17 -2.27 -3.26 -35.75
C VAL A 17 -2.73 -1.94 -35.12
N ASP A 18 -3.84 -1.39 -35.58
CA ASP A 18 -4.40 -0.15 -35.03
C ASP A 18 -4.84 -0.31 -33.57
N PHE A 19 -5.48 -1.44 -33.23
CA PHE A 19 -5.87 -1.72 -31.84
C PHE A 19 -4.66 -1.90 -30.91
N LEU A 20 -3.63 -2.64 -31.37
CA LEU A 20 -2.40 -2.82 -30.61
C LEU A 20 -1.69 -1.50 -30.37
N ARG A 21 -1.62 -0.62 -31.38
CA ARG A 21 -1.04 0.72 -31.22
C ARG A 21 -1.74 1.52 -30.12
N LEU A 22 -3.08 1.52 -30.09
CA LEU A 22 -3.83 2.19 -29.01
C LEU A 22 -3.55 1.61 -27.62
N LEU A 23 -3.32 0.29 -27.53
CA LEU A 23 -2.95 -0.34 -26.28
C LEU A 23 -1.52 0.02 -25.85
N GLU A 24 -0.57 0.11 -26.79
CA GLU A 24 0.78 0.58 -26.49
C GLU A 24 0.78 2.04 -26.02
N ASP A 25 -0.01 2.90 -26.65
CA ASP A 25 -0.11 4.32 -26.25
C ASP A 25 -0.63 4.46 -24.81
N GLU A 26 -1.64 3.67 -24.42
CA GLU A 26 -2.12 3.65 -23.02
C GLU A 26 -1.10 3.01 -22.08
N LEU A 27 -0.36 1.98 -22.52
CA LEU A 27 0.67 1.33 -21.72
C LEU A 27 1.82 2.29 -21.40
N GLU A 28 2.27 3.05 -22.39
CA GLU A 28 3.31 4.07 -22.22
C GLU A 28 2.85 5.15 -21.24
N LYS A 29 1.61 5.63 -21.39
CA LYS A 29 1.01 6.59 -20.45
C LYS A 29 0.97 6.04 -19.01
N PHE A 30 0.66 4.76 -18.81
CA PHE A 30 0.69 4.15 -17.48
C PHE A 30 2.10 4.10 -16.91
N ASN A 31 3.08 3.71 -17.73
CA ASN A 31 4.48 3.63 -17.34
C ASN A 31 5.04 4.99 -16.97
N THR A 32 4.83 6.01 -17.81
CA THR A 32 5.31 7.37 -17.56
C THR A 32 4.76 7.90 -16.24
N PHE A 33 3.44 7.83 -16.03
CA PHE A 33 2.84 8.28 -14.77
C PHE A 33 3.40 7.52 -13.55
N PHE A 34 3.57 6.20 -13.67
CA PHE A 34 4.04 5.38 -12.55
C PHE A 34 5.49 5.68 -12.19
N VAL A 35 6.38 5.75 -13.18
CA VAL A 35 7.81 6.04 -12.97
C VAL A 35 8.01 7.44 -12.41
N GLU A 36 7.31 8.44 -12.95
CA GLU A 36 7.37 9.81 -12.41
C GLU A 36 6.96 9.86 -10.93
N LYS A 37 5.88 9.13 -10.57
CA LYS A 37 5.43 9.05 -9.18
C LYS A 37 6.40 8.28 -8.28
N GLU A 38 6.98 7.19 -8.78
CA GLU A 38 7.98 6.42 -8.05
C GLU A 38 9.22 7.27 -7.73
N GLU A 39 9.71 8.05 -8.70
CA GLU A 39 10.82 8.98 -8.50
C GLU A 39 10.51 10.07 -7.47
N GLU A 40 9.32 10.69 -7.57
CA GLU A 40 8.82 11.66 -6.59
C GLU A 40 8.81 11.06 -5.18
N TYR A 41 8.36 9.82 -5.05
CA TYR A 41 8.27 9.13 -3.76
C TYR A 41 9.63 8.80 -3.16
N ILE A 42 10.62 8.41 -3.97
CA ILE A 42 11.99 8.21 -3.49
C ILE A 42 12.56 9.49 -2.88
N ILE A 43 12.33 10.64 -3.54
CA ILE A 43 12.82 11.93 -3.07
C ILE A 43 12.11 12.32 -1.77
N ARG A 44 10.77 12.25 -1.75
CA ARG A 44 9.96 12.62 -0.59
C ARG A 44 10.24 11.75 0.64
N LEU A 45 10.53 10.46 0.46
CA LEU A 45 10.92 9.59 1.57
C LEU A 45 12.22 10.06 2.23
N LYS A 46 13.24 10.43 1.44
CA LYS A 46 14.50 10.95 1.97
C LYS A 46 14.30 12.24 2.75
N GLU A 47 13.51 13.17 2.23
CA GLU A 47 13.18 14.43 2.91
C GLU A 47 12.43 14.19 4.23
N LEU A 48 11.48 13.25 4.25
CA LEU A 48 10.77 12.87 5.47
C LEU A 48 11.70 12.21 6.50
N GLN A 49 12.64 11.36 6.08
CA GLN A 49 13.64 10.77 6.97
C GLN A 49 14.50 11.86 7.66
N ASP A 50 14.96 12.85 6.91
CA ASP A 50 15.73 13.98 7.46
C ASP A 50 14.89 14.80 8.46
N ARG A 51 13.60 15.01 8.15
CA ARG A 51 12.69 15.72 9.06
C ARG A 51 12.39 14.93 10.32
N VAL A 52 12.23 13.61 10.24
CA VAL A 52 12.08 12.74 11.42
C VAL A 52 13.31 12.83 12.32
N ALA A 53 14.52 12.78 11.72
CA ALA A 53 15.76 12.89 12.48
C ALA A 53 15.86 14.24 13.22
N LYS A 54 15.43 15.33 12.58
CA LYS A 54 15.38 16.67 13.20
C LYS A 54 14.29 16.77 14.28
N ALA A 55 13.06 16.33 14.00
CA ALA A 55 11.91 16.49 14.89
C ALA A 55 12.12 15.84 16.27
N LYS A 56 12.83 14.70 16.33
CA LYS A 56 13.22 14.02 17.58
C LYS A 56 14.00 14.91 18.56
N VAL A 57 14.62 15.98 18.08
CA VAL A 57 15.50 16.85 18.87
C VAL A 57 14.76 18.08 19.41
N PHE A 58 13.67 18.53 18.78
CA PHE A 58 13.21 19.92 18.95
C PHE A 58 11.82 20.12 19.59
N ASN A 59 10.74 19.39 19.24
CA ASN A 59 9.39 19.64 19.80
C ASN A 59 8.33 18.53 19.49
N TYR A 60 7.38 18.30 20.41
CA TYR A 60 6.23 17.38 20.25
C TYR A 60 5.28 17.79 19.11
N GLU A 61 5.02 19.08 18.94
CA GLU A 61 4.10 19.56 17.91
C GLU A 61 4.63 19.30 16.49
N GLU A 62 5.93 19.52 16.27
CA GLU A 62 6.59 19.21 15.00
C GLU A 62 6.63 17.70 14.73
N MET A 63 6.78 16.88 15.78
CA MET A 63 6.68 15.43 15.68
C MET A 63 5.30 14.99 15.19
N LEU A 64 4.21 15.60 15.69
CA LEU A 64 2.84 15.31 15.24
C LEU A 64 2.61 15.71 13.77
N LYS A 65 3.17 16.84 13.32
CA LYS A 65 3.08 17.26 11.91
C LYS A 65 3.80 16.28 10.99
N VAL A 66 5.04 15.93 11.32
CA VAL A 66 5.83 14.96 10.54
C VAL A 66 5.13 13.60 10.51
N ARG A 67 4.57 13.15 11.62
CA ARG A 67 3.75 11.93 11.69
C ARG A 67 2.57 11.99 10.71
N LYS A 68 1.84 13.10 10.69
CA LYS A 68 0.73 13.30 9.76
C LYS A 68 1.14 13.16 8.31
N GLU A 69 2.24 13.80 7.95
CA GLU A 69 2.77 13.73 6.59
C GLU A 69 3.22 12.31 6.20
N ILE A 70 3.78 11.53 7.13
CA ILE A 70 4.15 10.13 6.85
C ILE A 70 2.91 9.27 6.59
N VAL A 71 1.83 9.45 7.35
CA VAL A 71 0.56 8.72 7.14
C VAL A 71 -0.05 9.09 5.78
N ASP A 72 -0.06 10.37 5.43
CA ASP A 72 -0.53 10.84 4.12
C ASP A 72 0.29 10.23 2.99
N PHE A 73 1.62 10.29 3.12
CA PHE A 73 2.54 9.77 2.13
C PHE A 73 2.43 8.24 1.97
N HIS A 74 2.24 7.50 3.06
CA HIS A 74 1.91 6.08 3.00
C HIS A 74 0.60 5.85 2.22
N GLY A 75 -0.44 6.63 2.48
CA GLY A 75 -1.70 6.54 1.74
C GLY A 75 -1.53 6.77 0.24
N GLU A 76 -0.75 7.77 -0.14
CA GLU A 76 -0.42 8.04 -1.55
C GLU A 76 0.24 6.83 -2.25
N MET A 77 1.19 6.17 -1.60
CA MET A 77 1.85 4.97 -2.17
C MET A 77 0.89 3.80 -2.34
N VAL A 78 -0.01 3.57 -1.38
CA VAL A 78 -1.04 2.52 -1.51
C VAL A 78 -2.01 2.85 -2.65
N LEU A 79 -2.33 4.13 -2.87
CA LEU A 79 -3.14 4.55 -4.01
C LEU A 79 -2.42 4.30 -5.35
N LEU A 80 -1.08 4.40 -5.41
CA LEU A 80 -0.30 4.06 -6.60
C LEU A 80 -0.30 2.53 -6.87
N GLU A 81 -0.22 1.70 -5.84
CA GLU A 81 -0.42 0.24 -6.01
C GLU A 81 -1.82 -0.07 -6.54
N ASN A 82 -2.83 0.66 -6.05
CA ASN A 82 -4.20 0.52 -6.55
C ASN A 82 -4.34 0.98 -8.00
N TYR A 83 -3.67 2.06 -8.39
CA TYR A 83 -3.59 2.50 -9.79
C TYR A 83 -3.06 1.39 -10.68
N SER A 84 -1.94 0.75 -10.31
CA SER A 84 -1.38 -0.38 -11.06
C SER A 84 -2.40 -1.52 -11.22
N ALA A 85 -3.02 -1.95 -10.12
CA ALA A 85 -3.97 -3.05 -10.11
C ALA A 85 -5.22 -2.79 -10.98
N LEU A 86 -5.75 -1.56 -10.94
CA LEU A 86 -6.93 -1.17 -11.73
C LEU A 86 -6.60 -1.12 -13.23
N ASN A 87 -5.47 -0.52 -13.61
CA ASN A 87 -5.08 -0.42 -15.02
C ASN A 87 -4.78 -1.80 -15.60
N TYR A 88 -4.09 -2.67 -14.87
CA TYR A 88 -3.88 -4.06 -15.28
C TYR A 88 -5.22 -4.80 -15.48
N THR A 89 -6.16 -4.62 -14.55
CA THR A 89 -7.51 -5.21 -14.68
C THR A 89 -8.24 -4.69 -15.92
N GLY A 90 -8.09 -3.40 -16.22
CA GLY A 90 -8.61 -2.77 -17.44
C GLY A 90 -8.05 -3.44 -18.70
N LEU A 91 -6.73 -3.57 -18.79
CA LEU A 91 -6.03 -4.23 -19.90
C LEU A 91 -6.50 -5.68 -20.10
N VAL A 92 -6.55 -6.48 -19.04
CA VAL A 92 -7.03 -7.87 -19.12
C VAL A 92 -8.47 -7.93 -19.64
N LYS A 93 -9.35 -7.01 -19.18
CA LYS A 93 -10.76 -6.98 -19.58
C LYS A 93 -10.94 -6.56 -21.04
N ILE A 94 -10.22 -5.54 -21.50
CA ILE A 94 -10.35 -5.07 -22.88
C ILE A 94 -9.77 -6.08 -23.87
N LEU A 95 -8.62 -6.69 -23.55
CA LEU A 95 -8.03 -7.77 -24.35
C LEU A 95 -8.96 -8.99 -24.42
N LYS A 96 -9.52 -9.42 -23.28
CA LYS A 96 -10.51 -10.52 -23.27
C LYS A 96 -11.74 -10.20 -24.12
N LYS A 97 -12.17 -8.94 -24.14
CA LYS A 97 -13.30 -8.50 -24.96
C LYS A 97 -12.94 -8.51 -26.45
N TYR A 98 -11.73 -8.05 -26.80
CA TYR A 98 -11.23 -8.08 -28.17
C TYR A 98 -11.17 -9.51 -28.70
N ASP A 99 -10.45 -10.41 -28.02
CA ASP A 99 -10.36 -11.83 -28.37
C ASP A 99 -11.73 -12.47 -28.58
N LYS A 100 -12.69 -12.20 -27.69
CA LYS A 100 -14.05 -12.76 -27.78
C LYS A 100 -14.82 -12.27 -29.00
N ARG A 101 -14.53 -11.05 -29.49
CA ARG A 101 -15.24 -10.43 -30.60
C ARG A 101 -14.60 -10.75 -31.95
N THR A 102 -13.27 -10.87 -32.00
CA THR A 102 -12.52 -11.00 -33.25
C THR A 102 -11.98 -12.41 -33.50
N GLY A 103 -11.71 -13.18 -32.44
CA GLY A 103 -11.04 -14.48 -32.53
C GLY A 103 -9.51 -14.41 -32.65
N ALA A 104 -8.90 -13.21 -32.56
CA ALA A 104 -7.48 -12.96 -32.82
C ALA A 104 -6.49 -13.53 -31.78
N LEU A 105 -6.96 -13.93 -30.59
CA LEU A 105 -6.14 -14.51 -29.50
C LEU A 105 -4.91 -13.67 -29.08
N ILE A 106 -4.97 -12.35 -29.17
CA ILE A 106 -3.85 -11.44 -28.87
C ILE A 106 -3.64 -11.20 -27.37
N ARG A 107 -4.61 -11.54 -26.52
CA ARG A 107 -4.54 -11.30 -25.07
C ARG A 107 -3.31 -11.92 -24.42
N LEU A 108 -3.02 -13.19 -24.72
CA LEU A 108 -1.94 -13.93 -24.08
C LEU A 108 -0.57 -13.27 -24.35
N PRO A 109 -0.14 -13.07 -25.61
CA PRO A 109 1.15 -12.45 -25.88
C PRO A 109 1.23 -11.01 -25.37
N PHE A 110 0.12 -10.26 -25.40
CA PHE A 110 0.11 -8.88 -24.87
C PHE A 110 0.30 -8.86 -23.34
N ILE A 111 -0.45 -9.68 -22.60
CA ILE A 111 -0.34 -9.73 -21.13
C ILE A 111 1.05 -10.15 -20.68
N GLN A 112 1.70 -11.10 -21.36
CA GLN A 112 3.08 -11.50 -21.03
C GLN A 112 4.06 -10.31 -21.07
N ARG A 113 3.88 -9.38 -22.02
CA ARG A 113 4.68 -8.14 -22.07
C ARG A 113 4.29 -7.16 -20.97
N VAL A 114 3.00 -7.02 -20.69
CA VAL A 114 2.48 -6.14 -19.62
C VAL A 114 3.05 -6.51 -18.25
N LEU A 115 3.23 -7.80 -17.95
CA LEU A 115 3.77 -8.26 -16.67
C LEU A 115 5.22 -7.82 -16.41
N GLN A 116 5.93 -7.34 -17.43
CA GLN A 116 7.31 -6.85 -17.34
C GLN A 116 7.39 -5.32 -17.40
N GLN A 117 6.25 -4.63 -17.39
CA GLN A 117 6.20 -3.18 -17.52
C GLN A 117 6.36 -2.49 -16.16
N PRO A 118 7.02 -1.31 -16.12
CA PRO A 118 7.22 -0.54 -14.90
C PRO A 118 5.96 -0.36 -14.05
N PHE A 119 4.83 0.00 -14.67
CA PHE A 119 3.59 0.24 -13.93
C PHE A 119 3.06 -1.01 -13.21
N PHE A 120 3.49 -2.22 -13.59
CA PHE A 120 3.09 -3.48 -12.98
C PHE A 120 4.06 -3.96 -11.89
N THR A 121 5.34 -3.55 -11.96
CA THR A 121 6.37 -3.94 -11.00
C THR A 121 6.36 -3.03 -9.77
N THR A 122 5.61 -3.39 -8.74
CA THR A 122 5.39 -2.56 -7.54
C THR A 122 6.35 -2.85 -6.37
N ASP A 123 7.41 -3.64 -6.57
CA ASP A 123 8.32 -4.07 -5.50
C ASP A 123 9.01 -2.91 -4.77
N LEU A 124 9.34 -1.84 -5.49
CA LEU A 124 9.94 -0.66 -4.89
C LEU A 124 8.93 0.11 -4.04
N ILE A 125 7.70 0.31 -4.54
CA ILE A 125 6.61 0.93 -3.78
C ILE A 125 6.37 0.19 -2.47
N TYR A 126 6.34 -1.15 -2.50
CA TYR A 126 6.22 -1.96 -1.29
C TYR A 126 7.34 -1.67 -0.27
N LYS A 127 8.60 -1.56 -0.72
CA LYS A 127 9.72 -1.21 0.16
C LYS A 127 9.59 0.18 0.77
N LEU A 128 9.13 1.16 -0.02
CA LEU A 128 8.90 2.53 0.47
C LEU A 128 7.78 2.55 1.52
N VAL A 129 6.69 1.81 1.30
CA VAL A 129 5.60 1.64 2.27
C VAL A 129 6.13 1.06 3.58
N LYS A 130 6.95 -0.01 3.52
CA LYS A 130 7.58 -0.60 4.71
C LYS A 130 8.48 0.36 5.47
N GLU A 131 9.19 1.23 4.76
CA GLU A 131 10.01 2.24 5.41
C GLU A 131 9.15 3.30 6.13
N CYS A 132 8.00 3.69 5.55
CA CYS A 132 7.05 4.57 6.24
C CYS A 132 6.45 3.91 7.49
N GLU A 133 6.05 2.64 7.43
CA GLU A 133 5.59 1.88 8.60
C GLU A 133 6.66 1.91 9.71
N ARG A 134 7.92 1.61 9.37
CA ARG A 134 9.06 1.65 10.31
C ARG A 134 9.28 3.03 10.92
N MET A 135 9.14 4.09 10.13
CA MET A 135 9.26 5.47 10.61
C MET A 135 8.13 5.83 11.59
N LEU A 136 6.91 5.36 11.35
CA LEU A 136 5.78 5.56 12.27
C LEU A 136 5.99 4.82 13.58
N ASP A 137 6.45 3.57 13.55
CA ASP A 137 6.76 2.77 14.75
C ASP A 137 7.84 3.45 15.61
N LEU A 138 8.86 4.06 14.99
CA LEU A 138 9.87 4.84 15.71
C LEU A 138 9.33 6.12 16.36
N LEU A 139 8.23 6.67 15.86
CA LEU A 139 7.54 7.83 16.43
C LEU A 139 6.45 7.42 17.45
N PHE A 140 6.14 6.13 17.53
CA PHE A 140 5.25 5.50 18.51
C PHE A 140 5.79 4.12 18.91
N PRO A 141 6.78 4.05 19.81
CA PRO A 141 7.13 2.78 20.42
C PRO A 141 5.88 2.24 21.12
N THR A 142 5.32 1.13 20.64
CA THR A 142 4.28 0.42 21.38
C THR A 142 4.93 -0.11 22.66
N ASP A 143 4.33 0.15 23.82
CA ASP A 143 4.82 -0.22 25.17
C ASP A 143 4.97 -1.75 25.40
N ASP A 144 4.98 -2.57 24.35
CA ASP A 144 4.96 -4.04 24.39
C ASP A 144 6.36 -4.67 24.15
N GLU A 145 7.44 -4.11 24.72
CA GLU A 145 8.72 -4.84 24.81
C GLU A 145 9.20 -4.97 26.27
N PRO A 146 9.29 -6.19 26.83
CA PRO A 146 9.80 -6.40 28.17
C PRO A 146 11.31 -6.13 28.17
N THR A 147 11.70 -4.97 28.73
CA THR A 147 13.10 -4.65 28.98
C THR A 147 13.68 -5.73 29.88
N THR A 148 14.53 -6.55 29.28
CA THR A 148 15.25 -7.64 29.94
C THR A 148 16.15 -7.06 31.01
N ALA A 149 16.02 -7.61 32.22
CA ALA A 149 16.70 -7.21 33.43
C ALA A 149 18.23 -7.19 33.30
N TYR A 150 18.85 -6.10 33.72
CA TYR A 150 20.20 -6.11 34.27
C TYR A 150 20.09 -5.90 35.77
N SER A 151 20.21 -7.02 36.51
CA SER A 151 20.28 -7.05 37.96
C SER A 151 21.73 -6.96 38.43
N ALA A 152 22.05 -5.94 39.22
CA ALA A 152 23.24 -5.80 40.07
C ALA A 152 22.91 -4.60 41.00
N VAL A 153 23.00 -4.55 42.32
CA VAL A 153 23.57 -5.33 43.45
C VAL A 153 22.73 -4.89 44.67
N GLY A 154 22.17 -5.76 45.52
CA GLY A 154 22.76 -6.19 46.79
C GLY A 154 22.33 -5.34 48.00
N ASP A 155 21.35 -5.87 48.75
CA ASP A 155 21.16 -5.89 50.22
C ASP A 155 21.39 -4.62 51.08
N GLU A 156 20.34 -4.08 51.69
CA GLU A 156 20.29 -3.88 53.15
C GLU A 156 18.84 -3.74 53.68
N ARG A 157 18.64 -4.26 54.89
CA ARG A 157 17.39 -4.63 55.58
C ARG A 157 16.95 -3.56 56.60
N CYS A 158 15.64 -3.31 56.77
CA CYS A 158 14.91 -3.27 58.06
C CYS A 158 13.42 -2.89 57.92
N ASP A 159 12.58 -3.65 58.65
CA ASP A 159 11.10 -3.62 58.71
C ASP A 159 10.51 -2.45 59.57
N PRO A 160 9.21 -2.47 59.97
CA PRO A 160 8.06 -1.87 59.29
C PRO A 160 7.38 -0.78 60.17
N THR A 161 6.30 -0.12 59.69
CA THR A 161 5.05 0.21 60.45
C THR A 161 4.23 1.34 59.79
N THR A 162 2.94 1.03 59.57
CA THR A 162 1.73 1.88 59.46
C THR A 162 1.17 2.31 58.09
N SER A 163 0.01 1.71 57.77
CA SER A 163 -1.18 2.16 57.01
C SER A 163 -1.02 3.28 55.96
N SER A 164 -1.48 3.14 54.73
CA SER A 164 -2.91 3.14 54.37
C SER A 164 -3.05 3.26 52.84
N THR A 165 -4.22 2.86 52.35
CA THR A 165 -4.82 3.11 51.03
C THR A 165 -4.18 2.46 49.80
N SER A 166 -4.82 1.37 49.40
CA SER A 166 -5.02 0.91 48.03
C SER A 166 -5.41 2.04 47.07
N GLU A 167 -4.60 2.28 46.04
CA GLU A 167 -5.10 2.75 44.75
C GLU A 167 -4.39 1.99 43.64
N SER A 168 -5.14 1.06 43.04
CA SER A 168 -4.84 0.48 41.75
C SER A 168 -4.87 1.59 40.70
N ASN A 169 -3.72 2.09 40.26
CA ASN A 169 -3.64 2.92 39.05
C ASN A 169 -3.74 2.03 37.80
N GLY A 170 -4.89 1.39 37.66
CA GLY A 170 -5.47 1.09 36.37
C GLY A 170 -6.37 2.26 35.97
N LEU A 171 -6.36 2.56 34.68
CA LEU A 171 -7.34 3.41 33.98
C LEU A 171 -7.14 4.93 34.10
N LEU A 172 -6.57 5.51 33.03
CA LEU A 172 -7.11 6.66 32.26
C LEU A 172 -6.04 7.16 31.26
N LYS A 173 -5.79 6.41 30.17
CA LYS A 173 -5.23 7.03 28.96
C LYS A 173 -6.34 7.93 28.38
N CYS A 174 -6.06 9.23 28.43
CA CYS A 174 -6.97 10.38 28.38
C CYS A 174 -7.29 10.84 26.94
N PRO A 175 -8.39 11.58 26.70
CA PRO A 175 -8.85 12.25 25.45
C PRO A 175 -7.84 12.74 24.41
N LYS A 176 -6.56 12.93 24.78
CA LYS A 176 -5.46 13.26 23.87
C LYS A 176 -5.27 12.22 22.77
N GLU A 177 -5.44 10.93 23.08
CA GLU A 177 -5.31 9.85 22.10
C GLU A 177 -6.44 9.91 21.05
N LEU A 178 -7.67 10.22 21.47
CA LEU A 178 -8.82 10.45 20.57
C LEU A 178 -8.65 11.69 19.68
N ALA A 179 -8.18 12.81 20.25
CA ALA A 179 -7.91 14.03 19.47
C ALA A 179 -6.74 13.85 18.49
N GLU A 180 -5.73 13.04 18.84
CA GLU A 180 -4.64 12.66 17.95
C GLU A 180 -5.12 11.73 16.83
N ILE A 181 -6.00 10.76 17.12
CA ILE A 181 -6.63 9.90 16.11
C ILE A 181 -7.47 10.74 15.13
N GLU A 182 -8.26 11.69 15.62
CA GLU A 182 -9.05 12.60 14.78
C GLU A 182 -8.16 13.54 13.95
N TYR A 183 -7.07 14.07 14.53
CA TYR A 183 -6.09 14.90 13.84
C TYR A 183 -5.38 14.16 12.70
N MET A 184 -5.20 12.85 12.89
CA MET A 184 -4.59 11.92 11.95
C MET A 184 -5.54 11.41 10.85
N GLU A 185 -6.84 11.66 10.97
CA GLU A 185 -7.82 11.22 9.99
C GLU A 185 -7.71 12.04 8.69
N SER A 186 -6.87 11.60 7.77
CA SER A 186 -6.60 12.32 6.54
C SER A 186 -7.47 11.89 5.36
N LEU A 187 -7.57 12.77 4.36
CA LEU A 187 -8.24 12.46 3.10
C LEU A 187 -7.62 11.25 2.41
N TYR A 188 -6.28 11.10 2.51
CA TYR A 188 -5.57 9.97 1.94
C TYR A 188 -5.89 8.68 2.66
N MET A 189 -6.07 8.70 3.98
CA MET A 189 -6.51 7.51 4.73
C MET A 189 -7.90 7.04 4.28
N LYS A 190 -8.88 7.96 4.19
CA LYS A 190 -10.24 7.65 3.71
C LYS A 190 -10.25 7.12 2.28
N SER A 191 -9.46 7.75 1.40
CA SER A 191 -9.32 7.36 0.00
C SER A 191 -8.66 5.98 -0.12
N THR A 192 -7.62 5.72 0.66
CA THR A 192 -6.90 4.45 0.71
C THR A 192 -7.81 3.31 1.15
N ILE A 193 -8.56 3.48 2.24
CA ILE A 193 -9.52 2.49 2.73
C ILE A 193 -10.56 2.17 1.64
N SER A 194 -11.08 3.20 0.98
CA SER A 194 -12.07 3.05 -0.08
C SER A 194 -11.50 2.29 -1.30
N ALA A 195 -10.27 2.64 -1.71
CA ALA A 195 -9.56 1.97 -2.79
C ALA A 195 -9.30 0.48 -2.48
N LEU A 196 -8.85 0.17 -1.27
CA LEU A 196 -8.61 -1.20 -0.82
C LEU A 196 -9.89 -2.04 -0.82
N ARG A 197 -11.01 -1.48 -0.34
CA ARG A 197 -12.32 -2.15 -0.40
C ARG A 197 -12.74 -2.45 -1.84
N ALA A 198 -12.58 -1.49 -2.74
CA ALA A 198 -12.91 -1.66 -4.15
C ALA A 198 -12.06 -2.76 -4.81
N LEU A 199 -10.75 -2.82 -4.55
CA LEU A 199 -9.88 -3.89 -5.05
C LEU A 199 -10.28 -5.26 -4.51
N LYS A 200 -10.60 -5.35 -3.23
CA LYS A 200 -11.05 -6.60 -2.58
C LYS A 200 -12.31 -7.14 -3.27
N GLU A 201 -13.24 -6.27 -3.60
CA GLU A 201 -14.46 -6.61 -4.33
C GLU A 201 -14.20 -7.01 -5.78
N ILE A 202 -13.33 -6.29 -6.49
CA ILE A 202 -12.95 -6.63 -7.88
C ILE A 202 -12.32 -8.03 -7.93
N ARG A 203 -11.50 -8.36 -6.93
CA ARG A 203 -10.81 -9.65 -6.82
C ARG A 203 -11.76 -10.78 -6.42
N SER A 204 -12.68 -10.55 -5.48
CA SER A 204 -13.63 -11.58 -5.01
C SER A 204 -14.63 -12.02 -6.08
N LYS A 205 -14.92 -11.15 -7.05
CA LYS A 205 -15.85 -11.45 -8.16
C LYS A 205 -15.21 -12.24 -9.31
N SER A 206 -13.91 -12.52 -9.27
CA SER A 206 -13.25 -13.28 -10.34
C SER A 206 -13.40 -14.79 -10.09
N SER A 207 -14.20 -15.46 -10.91
CA SER A 207 -14.61 -16.86 -10.69
C SER A 207 -13.51 -17.92 -10.89
N THR A 208 -12.28 -17.54 -11.25
CA THR A 208 -11.14 -18.44 -11.41
C THR A 208 -9.82 -17.71 -11.13
N VAL A 209 -8.99 -18.25 -10.22
CA VAL A 209 -7.60 -17.83 -10.06
C VAL A 209 -6.80 -18.42 -11.23
N SER A 210 -6.12 -17.57 -12.01
CA SER A 210 -5.23 -18.00 -13.10
C SER A 210 -3.89 -17.27 -12.96
N MET A 211 -2.87 -17.71 -13.71
CA MET A 211 -1.57 -17.02 -13.77
C MET A 211 -1.66 -15.54 -14.16
N PHE A 212 -2.75 -15.13 -14.83
CA PHE A 212 -2.99 -13.73 -15.24
C PHE A 212 -3.86 -12.95 -14.26
N SER A 213 -4.27 -13.56 -13.15
CA SER A 213 -4.98 -12.85 -12.09
C SER A 213 -4.01 -11.95 -11.32
N LEU A 214 -4.50 -10.83 -10.78
CA LEU A 214 -3.71 -9.99 -9.90
C LEU A 214 -3.13 -10.82 -8.74
N PRO A 215 -1.83 -10.69 -8.41
CA PRO A 215 -1.25 -11.34 -7.24
C PRO A 215 -1.97 -10.87 -5.97
N PRO A 216 -2.05 -11.69 -4.90
CA PRO A 216 -2.60 -11.27 -3.61
C PRO A 216 -1.97 -9.94 -3.19
N LEU A 217 -2.78 -8.99 -2.69
CA LEU A 217 -2.25 -7.75 -2.13
C LEU A 217 -1.31 -8.18 -1.00
N GLN A 218 -0.02 -7.87 -1.11
CA GLN A 218 0.99 -8.17 -0.08
C GLN A 218 0.87 -7.19 1.11
N LEU A 219 -0.36 -6.79 1.42
CA LEU A 219 -0.71 -5.73 2.36
C LEU A 219 -1.05 -6.28 3.75
N ALA A 220 -0.68 -7.53 4.04
CA ALA A 220 -1.06 -8.24 5.27
C ALA A 220 -0.72 -7.43 6.54
N GLY A 221 0.37 -6.66 6.53
CA GLY A 221 0.71 -5.76 7.63
C GLY A 221 -0.12 -4.47 7.69
N ALA A 222 -0.41 -3.84 6.55
CA ALA A 222 -1.12 -2.56 6.56
C ALA A 222 -2.58 -2.73 7.03
N GLU A 223 -3.29 -3.80 6.62
CA GLU A 223 -4.66 -4.06 7.13
C GLU A 223 -4.69 -4.17 8.67
N GLU A 224 -3.63 -4.69 9.31
CA GLU A 224 -3.50 -4.75 10.78
C GLU A 224 -3.12 -3.40 11.41
N THR A 225 -2.24 -2.63 10.78
CA THR A 225 -1.90 -1.27 11.20
C THR A 225 -3.10 -0.33 11.12
N TRP A 226 -3.92 -0.43 10.06
CA TRP A 226 -5.12 0.40 9.88
C TRP A 226 -6.31 -0.06 10.73
N LYS A 227 -6.39 -1.34 11.12
CA LYS A 227 -7.39 -1.83 12.09
C LYS A 227 -7.13 -1.36 13.53
N LYS A 228 -5.88 -1.03 13.86
CA LYS A 228 -5.50 -0.46 15.17
C LYS A 228 -5.93 1.00 15.32
N ILE A 229 -6.32 1.67 14.23
CA ILE A 229 -6.85 3.03 14.25
C ILE A 229 -8.38 2.91 14.28
N PRO A 230 -9.08 3.35 15.35
CA PRO A 230 -10.54 3.23 15.43
C PRO A 230 -11.19 4.10 14.36
N ILE A 231 -11.65 3.49 13.27
CA ILE A 231 -12.49 4.16 12.28
C ILE A 231 -13.89 4.26 12.89
N LEU A 232 -14.28 5.47 13.25
CA LEU A 232 -15.62 5.76 13.74
C LEU A 232 -16.59 5.67 12.56
N GLU A 233 -17.20 4.50 12.40
CA GLU A 233 -18.28 4.28 11.46
C GLU A 233 -19.48 5.11 11.95
N GLN A 234 -19.65 6.32 11.40
CA GLN A 234 -20.87 7.10 11.62
C GLN A 234 -22.03 6.38 10.93
N VAL A 235 -22.75 5.59 11.73
CA VAL A 235 -24.05 5.04 11.37
C VAL A 235 -25.02 6.21 11.26
N ALA A 236 -25.37 6.59 10.03
CA ALA A 236 -26.50 7.47 9.78
C ALA A 236 -27.80 6.75 10.17
N LYS A 237 -28.56 7.35 11.09
CA LYS A 237 -29.98 7.07 11.32
C LYS A 237 -30.82 8.11 10.59
#